data_AF-A0A1V4WLA5-F1
#
_entry.id   AF-A0A1V4WLA5-F1
#
_cell.length_a   1.000
_cell.length_b   1.000
_cell.length_c   1.000
_cell.angle_alpha   90.00
_cell.angle_beta   90.00
_cell.angle_gamma   90.00
#
_symmetry.space_group_name_H-M   'P 1'
#
loop_
_entity.id
_entity.type
_entity.pdbx_description
1 polymer ?
#
loop_
_entity_poly.entity_id
_entity_poly.type
_entity_poly.pdbx_seq_one_letter_code
_entity_poly.pdbx_strand_id
1 'polypeptide(L)'
;MRKFARKFLFGTDFPGVPGIMKNYSEVRDLIRDDAAMDLIGFQNAYDLFGFWKEGIFEVKDPDEIYPVVNDGSQRYKGVIPDDCYHEPYMPMNELLGEMKRMRFYGYRKDLKLLGVMAKEPVKDVTLIRHAYVSMEHQGKGIGSRLLTFIENQVTTEWLLIGTWKAATWAVDFYKKHGYKLMDNKDELLKNYWDVPDRQIETSCVLGKRMKNRRR
;
A
#
# COMPACT_ATOMS: atom_id res chain seq x y z
N MET A 1 -28.32 -10.03 1.33
CA MET A 1 -26.94 -10.27 1.82
C MET A 1 -26.82 -11.09 3.12
N ARG A 2 -27.91 -11.59 3.74
CA ARG A 2 -27.84 -12.40 4.99
C ARG A 2 -27.73 -13.92 4.81
N LYS A 3 -27.80 -14.44 3.58
CA LYS A 3 -27.97 -15.89 3.31
C LYS A 3 -26.66 -16.72 3.26
N PHE A 4 -25.49 -16.07 3.36
CA PHE A 4 -24.18 -16.73 3.31
C PHE A 4 -23.30 -16.52 4.56
N ALA A 5 -23.78 -15.76 5.55
CA ALA A 5 -22.97 -15.27 6.68
C ALA A 5 -22.50 -16.36 7.69
N ARG A 6 -22.76 -17.65 7.43
CA ARG A 6 -22.40 -18.74 8.35
C ARG A 6 -21.99 -20.04 7.68
N LYS A 7 -21.86 -20.09 6.34
CA LYS A 7 -21.81 -21.42 5.70
C LYS A 7 -20.44 -22.08 5.59
N PHE A 8 -19.31 -21.39 5.41
CA PHE A 8 -18.05 -22.14 5.21
C PHE A 8 -16.76 -21.37 5.53
N LEU A 9 -16.67 -20.65 6.66
CA LEU A 9 -15.32 -20.22 7.07
C LEU A 9 -15.00 -20.23 8.57
N PHE A 10 -15.90 -19.93 9.51
CA PHE A 10 -15.51 -19.96 10.94
C PHE A 10 -16.71 -20.24 11.87
N GLY A 11 -17.32 -21.43 11.76
CA GLY A 11 -18.47 -21.77 12.63
C GLY A 11 -18.95 -23.23 12.65
N THR A 12 -18.43 -24.11 11.79
CA THR A 12 -18.69 -25.56 11.77
C THR A 12 -17.49 -26.30 11.16
N ASP A 13 -17.33 -27.60 11.43
CA ASP A 13 -16.37 -28.45 10.70
C ASP A 13 -16.61 -28.36 9.19
N PHE A 14 -15.54 -28.25 8.40
CA PHE A 14 -15.61 -28.20 6.95
C PHE A 14 -15.88 -29.61 6.40
N PRO A 15 -16.81 -29.81 5.45
CA PRO A 15 -17.03 -31.09 4.81
C PRO A 15 -15.75 -31.56 4.12
N GLY A 16 -15.18 -32.67 4.59
CA GLY A 16 -13.90 -33.20 4.12
C GLY A 16 -12.73 -33.01 5.10
N VAL A 17 -12.90 -32.28 6.21
CA VAL A 17 -11.88 -32.16 7.27
C VAL A 17 -12.52 -32.24 8.67
N PRO A 18 -13.01 -33.43 9.10
CA PRO A 18 -13.64 -33.60 10.42
C PRO A 18 -12.65 -33.36 11.57
N GLY A 19 -13.09 -32.68 12.63
CA GLY A 19 -12.27 -32.44 13.84
C GLY A 19 -11.33 -31.24 13.77
N ILE A 20 -11.30 -30.49 12.66
CA ILE A 20 -10.45 -29.30 12.52
C ILE A 20 -10.81 -28.22 13.55
N MET A 21 -12.09 -28.08 13.92
CA MET A 21 -12.50 -27.12 14.95
C MET A 21 -12.01 -27.52 16.34
N LYS A 22 -12.05 -28.82 16.66
CA LYS A 22 -11.56 -29.33 17.95
C LYS A 22 -10.05 -29.09 18.06
N ASN A 23 -9.30 -29.41 17.01
CA ASN A 23 -7.87 -29.15 16.95
C ASN A 23 -7.56 -27.65 17.05
N TYR A 24 -8.33 -26.80 16.36
CA TYR A 24 -8.16 -25.33 16.44
C TYR A 24 -8.42 -24.81 17.87
N SER A 25 -9.46 -25.29 18.55
CA SER A 25 -9.72 -24.90 19.94
C SER A 25 -8.64 -25.40 20.91
N GLU A 26 -8.17 -26.63 20.76
CA GLU A 26 -7.12 -27.18 21.62
C GLU A 26 -5.80 -26.42 21.44
N VAL A 27 -5.44 -26.09 20.19
CA VAL A 27 -4.25 -25.28 19.89
C VAL A 27 -4.43 -23.85 20.41
N ARG A 28 -5.62 -23.25 20.33
CA ARG A 28 -5.91 -21.93 20.90
C ARG A 28 -5.73 -21.91 22.42
N ASP A 29 -6.23 -22.91 23.10
CA ASP A 29 -6.12 -23.03 24.57
C ASP A 29 -4.69 -23.30 25.03
N LEU A 30 -3.88 -23.93 24.18
CA LEU A 30 -2.46 -24.21 24.41
C LEU A 30 -1.59 -22.97 24.18
N ILE A 31 -1.78 -22.30 23.04
CA ILE A 31 -0.96 -21.16 22.60
C ILE A 31 -1.32 -19.89 23.39
N ARG A 32 -2.60 -19.68 23.71
CA ARG A 32 -3.13 -18.51 24.44
C ARG A 32 -2.67 -17.14 23.88
N ASP A 33 -2.36 -17.12 22.60
CA ASP A 33 -2.00 -15.94 21.83
C ASP A 33 -2.95 -15.88 20.64
N ASP A 34 -3.92 -14.98 20.71
CA ASP A 34 -4.92 -14.81 19.67
C ASP A 34 -4.30 -14.35 18.34
N ALA A 35 -3.20 -13.58 18.35
CA ALA A 35 -2.53 -13.14 17.13
C ALA A 35 -1.82 -14.31 16.43
N ALA A 36 -1.15 -15.17 17.19
CA ALA A 36 -0.55 -16.40 16.66
C ALA A 36 -1.62 -17.35 16.10
N MET A 37 -2.76 -17.47 16.78
CA MET A 37 -3.88 -18.31 16.31
C MET A 37 -4.51 -17.78 15.02
N ASP A 38 -4.72 -16.47 14.92
CA ASP A 38 -5.24 -15.84 13.71
C ASP A 38 -4.29 -16.03 12.52
N LEU A 39 -2.97 -15.94 12.75
CA LEU A 39 -1.95 -16.23 11.73
C LEU A 39 -1.99 -17.68 11.26
N ILE A 40 -2.07 -18.65 12.20
CA ILE A 40 -2.17 -20.08 11.89
C ILE A 40 -3.45 -20.39 11.10
N GLY A 41 -4.58 -19.83 11.53
CA GLY A 41 -5.87 -19.99 10.84
C GLY A 41 -5.83 -19.43 9.42
N PHE A 42 -5.25 -18.25 9.25
CA PHE A 42 -5.06 -17.61 7.94
C PHE A 42 -4.15 -18.44 7.03
N GLN A 43 -2.98 -18.88 7.54
CA GLN A 43 -2.01 -19.69 6.81
C GLN A 43 -2.63 -21.00 6.30
N ASN A 44 -3.35 -21.71 7.16
CA ASN A 44 -4.01 -22.96 6.78
C ASN A 44 -5.11 -22.73 5.74
N ALA A 45 -5.91 -21.68 5.87
CA ALA A 45 -6.92 -21.34 4.87
C ALA A 45 -6.29 -20.94 3.53
N TYR A 46 -5.15 -20.26 3.58
CA TYR A 46 -4.36 -19.88 2.42
C TYR A 46 -3.84 -21.10 1.64
N ASP A 47 -3.18 -22.02 2.35
CA ASP A 47 -2.54 -23.20 1.77
C ASP A 47 -3.57 -24.23 1.26
N LEU A 48 -4.66 -24.44 2.01
CA LEU A 48 -5.65 -25.47 1.70
C LEU A 48 -6.59 -25.08 0.56
N PHE A 49 -6.97 -23.79 0.46
CA PHE A 49 -8.01 -23.34 -0.48
C PHE A 49 -7.50 -22.50 -1.64
N GLY A 50 -6.25 -22.02 -1.61
CA GLY A 50 -5.66 -21.22 -2.70
C GLY A 50 -6.39 -19.91 -3.02
N PHE A 51 -7.42 -19.55 -2.23
CA PHE A 51 -8.33 -18.42 -2.45
C PHE A 51 -7.65 -17.06 -2.31
N TRP A 52 -6.38 -17.04 -1.89
CA TRP A 52 -5.65 -15.83 -1.53
C TRP A 52 -4.21 -15.79 -2.09
N LYS A 53 -3.87 -16.63 -3.09
CA LYS A 53 -2.50 -16.73 -3.63
C LYS A 53 -1.87 -15.38 -3.99
N GLU A 54 -2.66 -14.44 -4.47
CA GLU A 54 -2.25 -13.04 -4.58
C GLU A 54 -3.44 -12.09 -4.41
N GLY A 55 -3.19 -10.85 -3.98
CA GLY A 55 -4.23 -9.85 -3.81
C GLY A 55 -3.73 -8.51 -3.26
N ILE A 56 -4.63 -7.53 -3.19
CA ILE A 56 -4.36 -6.22 -2.58
C ILE A 56 -5.15 -6.10 -1.29
N PHE A 57 -4.47 -5.76 -0.20
CA PHE A 57 -5.03 -5.66 1.15
C PHE A 57 -4.58 -4.37 1.82
N GLU A 58 -5.34 -3.89 2.80
CA GLU A 58 -4.84 -2.86 3.71
C GLU A 58 -3.73 -3.47 4.57
N VAL A 59 -2.59 -2.79 4.67
CA VAL A 59 -1.45 -3.21 5.51
C VAL A 59 -1.33 -2.22 6.66
N LYS A 60 -1.27 -2.77 7.88
CA LYS A 60 -1.25 -1.98 9.12
C LYS A 60 -0.01 -2.25 9.97
N ASP A 61 0.77 -3.26 9.60
CA ASP A 61 1.99 -3.62 10.28
C ASP A 61 3.18 -2.83 9.69
N PRO A 62 3.82 -1.94 10.46
CA PRO A 62 5.00 -1.20 10.01
C PRO A 62 6.18 -2.12 9.69
N ASP A 63 6.32 -3.25 10.37
CA ASP A 63 7.44 -4.18 10.19
C ASP A 63 7.37 -4.89 8.83
N GLU A 64 6.18 -4.97 8.24
CA GLU A 64 6.00 -5.47 6.88
C GLU A 64 6.22 -4.39 5.81
N ILE A 65 5.81 -3.15 6.08
CA ILE A 65 5.89 -2.04 5.13
C ILE A 65 7.35 -1.56 5.00
N TYR A 66 8.04 -1.43 6.13
CA TYR A 66 9.38 -0.83 6.21
C TYR A 66 10.40 -1.48 5.25
N PRO A 67 10.52 -2.83 5.16
CA PRO A 67 11.44 -3.47 4.23
C PRO A 67 11.13 -3.15 2.77
N VAL A 68 9.84 -3.13 2.38
CA VAL A 68 9.43 -2.87 0.99
C VAL A 68 9.68 -1.43 0.58
N VAL A 69 9.45 -0.48 1.48
CA VAL A 69 9.73 0.95 1.26
C VAL A 69 11.23 1.18 1.09
N ASN A 70 12.05 0.64 2.00
CA ASN A 70 13.50 0.85 1.95
C ASN A 70 14.16 0.10 0.77
N ASP A 71 13.69 -1.09 0.40
CA ASP A 71 14.16 -1.79 -0.80
C ASP A 71 13.75 -1.05 -2.09
N GLY A 72 12.47 -0.68 -2.21
CA GLY A 72 11.95 -0.01 -3.40
C GLY A 72 12.52 1.40 -3.62
N SER A 73 12.92 2.10 -2.56
CA SER A 73 13.50 3.45 -2.61
C SER A 73 14.97 3.49 -3.03
N GLN A 74 15.67 2.35 -3.05
CA GLN A 74 17.07 2.29 -3.52
C GLN A 74 17.26 2.86 -4.93
N ARG A 75 16.21 2.83 -5.76
CA ARG A 75 16.20 3.41 -7.10
C ARG A 75 16.47 4.92 -7.13
N TYR A 76 16.28 5.62 -6.02
CA TYR A 76 16.59 7.05 -5.90
C TYR A 76 18.07 7.32 -5.61
N LYS A 77 18.83 6.33 -5.13
CA LYS A 77 20.25 6.49 -4.78
C LYS A 77 21.05 6.88 -6.03
N GLY A 78 21.74 8.02 -5.97
CA GLY A 78 22.49 8.58 -7.10
C GLY A 78 21.63 9.20 -8.22
N VAL A 79 20.32 9.31 -8.03
CA VAL A 79 19.40 9.98 -8.97
C VAL A 79 18.87 11.28 -8.40
N ILE A 80 18.46 11.27 -7.14
CA ILE A 80 17.99 12.48 -6.44
C ILE A 80 19.19 13.24 -5.85
N PRO A 81 19.05 14.53 -5.52
CA PRO A 81 20.11 15.29 -4.87
C PRO A 81 20.59 14.61 -3.59
N ASP A 82 21.91 14.56 -3.36
CA ASP A 82 22.51 13.87 -2.22
C ASP A 82 22.05 14.44 -0.87
N ASP A 83 21.79 15.75 -0.81
CA ASP A 83 21.24 16.45 0.35
C ASP A 83 19.78 16.07 0.68
N CYS A 84 19.10 15.41 -0.26
CA CYS A 84 17.73 14.94 -0.13
C CYS A 84 17.62 13.41 0.07
N TYR A 85 18.72 12.67 -0.02
CA TYR A 85 18.75 11.22 0.17
C TYR A 85 19.22 10.87 1.58
N HIS A 86 18.53 9.92 2.21
CA HIS A 86 18.87 9.42 3.54
C HIS A 86 18.96 7.88 3.55
N GLU A 87 19.70 7.32 4.50
CA GLU A 87 19.83 5.87 4.68
C GLU A 87 19.60 5.54 6.17
N PRO A 88 18.51 4.81 6.53
CA PRO A 88 17.43 4.34 5.66
C PRO A 88 16.67 5.50 4.99
N TYR A 89 16.12 5.25 3.79
CA TYR A 89 15.38 6.27 3.06
C TYR A 89 14.15 6.74 3.83
N MET A 90 13.51 5.80 4.55
CA MET A 90 12.45 6.10 5.51
C MET A 90 12.79 5.47 6.86
N PRO A 91 13.13 6.28 7.87
CA PRO A 91 13.25 5.84 9.25
C PRO A 91 11.93 5.27 9.80
N MET A 92 12.01 4.28 10.70
CA MET A 92 10.83 3.60 11.24
C MET A 92 9.90 4.54 12.03
N ASN A 93 10.46 5.48 12.78
CA ASN A 93 9.69 6.50 13.52
C ASN A 93 8.88 7.42 12.58
N GLU A 94 9.44 7.76 11.42
CA GLU A 94 8.75 8.53 10.39
C GLU A 94 7.58 7.72 9.82
N LEU A 95 7.83 6.46 9.42
CA LEU A 95 6.78 5.54 8.95
C LEU A 95 5.62 5.42 9.96
N LEU A 96 5.93 5.22 11.25
CA LEU A 96 4.93 5.13 12.31
C LEU A 96 4.09 6.41 12.45
N GLY A 97 4.72 7.58 12.35
CA GLY A 97 4.00 8.86 12.37
C GLY A 97 3.06 9.01 11.18
N GLU A 98 3.54 8.60 10.02
CA GLU A 98 2.83 8.66 8.76
C GLU A 98 1.66 7.67 8.65
N MET A 99 1.78 6.47 9.20
CA MET A 99 0.70 5.48 9.27
C MET A 99 -0.51 5.96 10.10
N LYS A 100 -0.36 7.01 10.92
CA LYS A 100 -1.48 7.62 11.66
C LYS A 100 -2.39 8.47 10.77
N ARG A 101 -1.86 9.00 9.66
CA ARG A 101 -2.54 9.97 8.78
C ARG A 101 -2.98 9.37 7.45
N MET A 102 -2.31 8.31 6.99
CA MET A 102 -2.60 7.69 5.69
C MET A 102 -2.87 6.19 5.79
N ARG A 103 -3.56 5.67 4.78
CA ARG A 103 -3.84 4.23 4.68
C ARG A 103 -2.91 3.58 3.66
N PHE A 104 -2.25 2.51 4.08
CA PHE A 104 -1.35 1.73 3.26
C PHE A 104 -2.07 0.53 2.65
N TYR A 105 -1.83 0.29 1.37
CA TYR A 105 -2.31 -0.87 0.64
C TYR A 105 -1.13 -1.65 0.07
N GLY A 106 -1.19 -2.96 0.23
CA GLY A 106 -0.12 -3.87 -0.09
C GLY A 106 -0.54 -4.90 -1.10
N TYR A 107 0.29 -5.13 -2.11
CA TYR A 107 0.17 -6.28 -2.99
C TYR A 107 0.90 -7.46 -2.37
N ARG A 108 0.13 -8.49 -2.00
CA ARG A 108 0.66 -9.73 -1.46
C ARG A 108 0.61 -10.83 -2.51
N LYS A 109 1.65 -11.66 -2.52
CA LYS A 109 1.69 -12.90 -3.28
C LYS A 109 2.52 -13.92 -2.53
N ASP A 110 2.01 -15.15 -2.43
CA ASP A 110 2.65 -16.23 -1.67
C ASP A 110 3.04 -15.76 -0.25
N LEU A 111 2.09 -15.07 0.40
CA LEU A 111 2.16 -14.44 1.73
C LEU A 111 3.18 -13.29 1.89
N LYS A 112 4.00 -13.04 0.87
CA LYS A 112 4.98 -11.96 0.88
C LYS A 112 4.38 -10.66 0.40
N LEU A 113 4.68 -9.57 1.10
CA LEU A 113 4.37 -8.22 0.65
C LEU A 113 5.40 -7.79 -0.40
N LEU A 114 4.96 -7.56 -1.64
CA LEU A 114 5.85 -7.26 -2.77
C LEU A 114 5.80 -5.79 -3.21
N GLY A 115 4.76 -5.07 -2.81
CA GLY A 115 4.62 -3.66 -3.13
C GLY A 115 3.61 -3.00 -2.23
N VAL A 116 3.82 -1.71 -2.01
CA VAL A 116 3.06 -0.86 -1.13
C VAL A 116 2.69 0.42 -1.88
N MET A 117 1.49 0.93 -1.62
CA MET A 117 1.07 2.27 -2.02
C MET A 117 0.11 2.81 -0.98
N ALA A 118 0.33 4.05 -0.56
CA ALA A 118 -0.51 4.70 0.43
C ALA A 118 -1.38 5.79 -0.21
N LYS A 119 -2.54 6.03 0.41
CA LYS A 119 -3.39 7.18 0.10
C LYS A 119 -3.65 8.00 1.35
N GLU A 120 -3.55 9.32 1.20
CA GLU A 120 -3.79 10.29 2.27
C GLU A 120 -4.83 11.32 1.79
N PRO A 121 -6.04 11.34 2.37
CA PRO A 121 -6.97 12.43 2.15
C PRO A 121 -6.46 13.70 2.82
N VAL A 122 -6.27 14.78 2.05
CA VAL A 122 -5.79 16.08 2.57
C VAL A 122 -6.67 17.18 1.99
N LYS A 123 -7.40 17.89 2.85
CA LYS A 123 -8.36 18.94 2.46
C LYS A 123 -9.34 18.42 1.40
N ASP A 124 -9.27 18.93 0.19
CA ASP A 124 -10.14 18.67 -0.95
C ASP A 124 -9.56 17.65 -1.96
N VAL A 125 -8.36 17.13 -1.72
CA VAL A 125 -7.67 16.19 -2.62
C VAL A 125 -7.28 14.90 -1.90
N THR A 126 -6.94 13.86 -2.67
CA THR A 126 -6.26 12.68 -2.14
C THR A 126 -4.84 12.64 -2.69
N LEU A 127 -3.86 12.44 -1.82
CA LEU A 127 -2.46 12.25 -2.20
C LEU A 127 -2.17 10.77 -2.34
N ILE A 128 -1.44 10.38 -3.39
CA ILE A 128 -0.76 9.07 -3.44
C ILE A 128 0.62 9.25 -2.81
N ARG A 129 0.93 8.41 -1.84
CA ARG A 129 2.22 8.37 -1.15
C ARG A 129 2.80 6.96 -1.19
N HIS A 130 4.09 6.84 -0.92
CA HIS A 130 4.79 5.56 -0.71
C HIS A 130 4.50 4.49 -1.74
N ALA A 131 4.52 4.87 -3.02
CA ALA A 131 4.35 3.98 -4.14
C ALA A 131 5.65 3.21 -4.42
N TYR A 132 5.86 2.11 -3.70
CA TYR A 132 7.07 1.30 -3.79
C TYR A 132 6.74 -0.14 -4.15
N VAL A 133 7.57 -0.73 -5.00
CA VAL A 133 7.54 -2.16 -5.31
C VAL A 133 8.96 -2.66 -5.11
N SER A 134 9.11 -3.81 -4.45
CA SER A 134 10.43 -4.40 -4.21
C SER A 134 11.17 -4.57 -5.54
N MET A 135 12.48 -4.32 -5.53
CA MET A 135 13.29 -4.19 -6.75
C MET A 135 13.16 -5.42 -7.66
N GLU A 136 13.18 -6.62 -7.09
CA GLU A 136 13.02 -7.89 -7.80
C GLU A 136 11.65 -8.08 -8.47
N HIS A 137 10.66 -7.27 -8.09
CA HIS A 137 9.26 -7.39 -8.53
C HIS A 137 8.78 -6.17 -9.33
N GLN A 138 9.64 -5.19 -9.58
CA GLN A 138 9.34 -4.07 -10.47
C GLN A 138 9.10 -4.53 -11.91
N GLY A 139 8.34 -3.74 -12.69
CA GLY A 139 8.03 -4.08 -14.09
C GLY A 139 6.99 -5.19 -14.29
N LYS A 140 6.50 -5.82 -13.21
CA LYS A 140 5.50 -6.92 -13.26
C LYS A 140 4.04 -6.44 -13.12
N GLY A 141 3.78 -5.14 -13.28
CA GLY A 141 2.42 -4.56 -13.19
C GLY A 141 1.85 -4.36 -11.78
N ILE A 142 2.62 -4.65 -10.71
CA ILE A 142 2.19 -4.52 -9.31
C ILE A 142 1.77 -3.08 -8.99
N GLY A 143 2.60 -2.10 -9.35
CA GLY A 143 2.30 -0.68 -9.14
C GLY A 143 1.00 -0.23 -9.82
N SER A 144 0.75 -0.71 -11.05
CA SER A 144 -0.49 -0.44 -11.78
C SER A 144 -1.73 -1.01 -11.08
N ARG A 145 -1.62 -2.23 -10.55
CA ARG A 145 -2.70 -2.87 -9.78
C ARG A 145 -3.01 -2.08 -8.50
N LEU A 146 -1.98 -1.69 -7.74
CA LEU A 146 -2.12 -0.88 -6.53
C LEU A 146 -2.75 0.49 -6.81
N LEU A 147 -2.27 1.18 -7.85
CA LEU A 147 -2.79 2.49 -8.24
C LEU A 147 -4.26 2.39 -8.64
N THR A 148 -4.62 1.43 -9.51
CA THR A 148 -6.01 1.22 -9.96
C THR A 148 -6.93 0.89 -8.79
N PHE A 149 -6.45 0.10 -7.82
CA PHE A 149 -7.19 -0.23 -6.62
C PHE A 149 -7.51 1.03 -5.80
N ILE A 150 -6.52 1.90 -5.58
CA ILE A 150 -6.71 3.16 -4.85
C ILE A 150 -7.63 4.11 -5.61
N GLU A 151 -7.42 4.30 -6.92
CA GLU A 151 -8.26 5.15 -7.78
C GLU A 151 -9.75 4.79 -7.71
N ASN A 152 -10.08 3.52 -7.54
CA ASN A 152 -11.46 3.06 -7.44
C ASN A 152 -12.13 3.35 -6.08
N GLN A 153 -11.36 3.77 -5.08
CA GLN A 153 -11.84 4.00 -3.71
C GLN A 153 -11.87 5.47 -3.31
N VAL A 154 -11.35 6.37 -4.13
CA VAL A 154 -11.30 7.80 -3.80
C VAL A 154 -12.57 8.52 -4.23
N THR A 155 -12.96 9.51 -3.44
CA THR A 155 -14.15 10.35 -3.66
C THR A 155 -13.81 11.80 -3.92
N THR A 156 -12.54 12.20 -3.78
CA THR A 156 -12.06 13.55 -4.06
C THR A 156 -11.99 13.80 -5.55
N GLU A 157 -12.12 15.07 -5.96
CA GLU A 157 -12.05 15.45 -7.38
C GLU A 157 -10.65 15.21 -7.96
N TRP A 158 -9.61 15.36 -7.15
CA TRP A 158 -8.23 15.20 -7.60
C TRP A 158 -7.48 14.12 -6.83
N LEU A 159 -6.67 13.39 -7.60
CA LEU A 159 -5.54 12.62 -7.10
C LEU A 159 -4.25 13.34 -7.48
N LEU A 160 -3.40 13.62 -6.50
CA LEU A 160 -2.10 14.25 -6.72
C LEU A 160 -0.96 13.34 -6.27
N ILE A 161 0.17 13.43 -6.97
CA ILE A 161 1.43 12.78 -6.61
C ILE A 161 2.56 13.80 -6.65
N GLY A 162 3.31 13.90 -5.56
CA GLY A 162 4.60 14.59 -5.53
C GLY A 162 5.71 13.57 -5.77
N THR A 163 6.61 13.85 -6.70
CA THR A 163 7.80 13.03 -6.94
C THR A 163 8.98 13.89 -7.40
N TRP A 164 10.20 13.36 -7.26
CA TRP A 164 11.41 14.03 -7.73
C TRP A 164 11.36 14.21 -9.25
N LYS A 165 11.73 15.39 -9.75
CA LYS A 165 11.84 15.65 -11.21
C LYS A 165 12.78 14.66 -11.90
N ALA A 166 13.86 14.26 -11.20
CA ALA A 166 14.84 13.31 -11.69
C ALA A 166 14.33 11.86 -11.75
N ALA A 167 13.24 11.54 -11.05
CA ALA A 167 12.62 10.22 -11.06
C ALA A 167 11.75 10.01 -12.32
N THR A 168 12.37 10.06 -13.50
CA THR A 168 11.69 9.98 -14.79
C THR A 168 10.83 8.73 -14.93
N TRP A 169 11.24 7.61 -14.33
CA TRP A 169 10.44 6.37 -14.30
C TRP A 169 9.11 6.53 -13.57
N ALA A 170 9.08 7.28 -12.47
CA ALA A 170 7.87 7.53 -11.70
C ALA A 170 6.97 8.49 -12.48
N VAL A 171 7.54 9.56 -13.03
CA VAL A 171 6.83 10.52 -13.89
C VAL A 171 6.17 9.80 -15.07
N ASP A 172 6.91 8.95 -15.77
CA ASP A 172 6.40 8.19 -16.93
C ASP A 172 5.38 7.14 -16.52
N PHE A 173 5.57 6.47 -15.37
CA PHE A 173 4.58 5.56 -14.81
C PHE A 173 3.23 6.27 -14.61
N TYR A 174 3.21 7.42 -13.94
CA TYR A 174 1.96 8.14 -13.69
C TYR A 174 1.37 8.74 -14.97
N LYS A 175 2.19 9.27 -15.89
CA LYS A 175 1.72 9.74 -17.21
C LYS A 175 1.00 8.63 -17.99
N LYS A 176 1.55 7.41 -18.00
CA LYS A 176 0.90 6.24 -18.63
C LYS A 176 -0.45 5.89 -18.00
N HIS A 177 -0.68 6.24 -16.74
CA HIS A 177 -1.96 6.04 -16.04
C HIS A 177 -2.91 7.25 -16.12
N GLY A 178 -2.60 8.22 -16.99
CA GLY A 178 -3.45 9.38 -17.29
C GLY A 178 -3.26 10.56 -16.35
N TYR A 179 -2.21 10.57 -15.53
CA TYR A 179 -1.83 11.75 -14.78
C TYR A 179 -1.08 12.75 -15.68
N LYS A 180 -1.23 14.03 -15.38
CA LYS A 180 -0.58 15.12 -16.10
C LYS A 180 0.31 15.91 -15.16
N LEU A 181 1.41 16.46 -15.66
CA LEU A 181 2.21 17.42 -14.90
C LEU A 181 1.35 18.65 -14.58
N MET A 182 1.48 19.13 -13.35
CA MET A 182 0.77 20.32 -12.87
C MET A 182 1.70 21.53 -12.97
N ASP A 183 1.23 22.59 -13.62
CA ASP A 183 2.02 23.81 -13.83
C ASP A 183 2.23 24.58 -12.53
N ASN A 184 1.26 24.53 -11.60
CA ASN A 184 1.32 25.19 -10.29
C ASN A 184 1.94 24.32 -9.19
N LYS A 185 2.99 23.55 -9.51
CA LYS A 185 3.59 22.59 -8.57
C LYS A 185 4.00 23.18 -7.21
N ASP A 186 4.51 24.41 -7.17
CA ASP A 186 5.04 25.01 -5.93
C ASP A 186 3.92 25.38 -4.97
N GLU A 187 2.83 25.93 -5.52
CA GLU A 187 1.61 26.20 -4.76
C GLU A 187 1.02 24.90 -4.20
N LEU A 188 0.93 23.85 -5.04
CA LEU A 188 0.42 22.56 -4.61
C LEU A 188 1.28 21.94 -3.51
N LEU A 189 2.62 21.97 -3.66
CA LEU A 189 3.54 21.43 -2.67
C LEU A 189 3.43 22.17 -1.34
N LYS A 190 3.35 23.51 -1.34
CA LYS A 190 3.16 24.32 -0.13
C LYS A 190 1.79 24.10 0.54
N ASN A 191 0.76 23.80 -0.24
CA ASN A 191 -0.61 23.67 0.27
C ASN A 191 -0.96 22.28 0.79
N TYR A 192 -0.34 21.23 0.24
CA TYR A 192 -0.72 19.84 0.50
C TYR A 192 0.41 18.96 1.04
N TRP A 193 1.67 19.41 1.00
CA TRP A 193 2.81 18.70 1.56
C TRP A 193 3.50 19.51 2.65
N ASP A 194 4.04 18.80 3.63
CA ASP A 194 4.97 19.33 4.61
C ASP A 194 6.37 18.86 4.22
N VAL A 195 7.05 19.66 3.37
CA VAL A 195 8.37 19.35 2.81
C VAL A 195 9.23 20.62 2.75
N PRO A 196 10.57 20.51 2.92
CA PRO A 196 11.45 21.67 2.84
C PRO A 196 11.43 22.33 1.46
N ASP A 197 11.72 23.64 1.39
CA ASP A 197 11.81 24.40 0.13
C ASP A 197 12.77 23.73 -0.87
N ARG A 198 13.87 23.16 -0.38
CA ARG A 198 14.84 22.42 -1.19
C ARG A 198 14.22 21.24 -1.95
N GLN A 199 13.31 20.52 -1.30
CA GLN A 199 12.57 19.42 -1.93
C GLN A 199 11.54 19.96 -2.93
N ILE A 200 10.93 21.12 -2.65
CA ILE A 200 9.98 21.77 -3.58
C ILE A 200 10.65 22.11 -4.91
N GLU A 201 11.85 22.68 -4.87
CA GLU A 201 12.64 23.06 -6.06
C GLU A 201 12.86 21.88 -7.01
N THR A 202 13.20 20.73 -6.44
CA THR A 202 13.66 19.52 -7.15
C THR A 202 12.53 18.51 -7.40
N SER A 203 11.33 18.78 -6.88
CA SER A 203 10.12 17.97 -7.09
C SER A 203 9.23 18.51 -8.20
N CYS A 204 8.36 17.64 -8.70
CA CYS A 204 7.23 17.95 -9.56
C CYS A 204 5.96 17.34 -8.99
N VAL A 205 4.82 17.85 -9.44
CA VAL A 205 3.50 17.31 -9.07
C VAL A 205 2.82 16.81 -10.33
N LEU A 206 2.24 15.61 -10.25
CA LEU A 206 1.32 15.09 -11.25
C LEU A 206 -0.09 14.99 -10.67
N GLY A 207 -1.09 15.34 -11.47
CA GLY A 207 -2.49 15.32 -11.09
C GLY A 207 -3.37 14.55 -12.08
N LYS A 208 -4.39 13.88 -11.54
CA LYS A 208 -5.47 13.25 -12.31
C LYS A 208 -6.81 13.66 -11.73
N ARG A 209 -7.67 14.19 -12.57
CA ARG A 209 -9.05 14.50 -12.20
C ARG A 209 -9.87 13.23 -12.19
N MET A 210 -10.46 12.93 -11.04
CA MET A 210 -11.36 11.81 -10.84
C MET A 210 -12.75 12.22 -11.29
N LYS A 211 -13.44 11.31 -11.99
CA LYS A 211 -14.85 11.53 -12.33
C LYS A 211 -15.63 11.41 -11.04
N ASN A 212 -16.38 12.45 -10.67
CA ASN A 212 -17.34 12.38 -9.57
C ASN A 212 -18.29 11.21 -9.84
N ARG A 213 -18.08 10.08 -9.14
CA ARG A 213 -19.08 9.02 -9.03
C ARG A 213 -20.15 9.59 -8.11
N ARG A 214 -21.10 10.34 -8.68
CA ARG A 214 -22.33 10.72 -7.99
C ARG A 214 -22.90 9.41 -7.40
N ARG A 215 -22.96 9.36 -6.06
CA ARG A 215 -23.64 8.29 -5.34
C ARG A 215 -25.11 8.27 -5.72
#